data_AF-A0A8J3MV57-F1
#
_entry.id   AF-A0A8J3MV57-F1
#
_cell.length_a   1.000
_cell.length_b   1.000
_cell.length_c   1.000
_cell.angle_alpha   90.00
_cell.angle_beta   90.00
_cell.angle_gamma   90.00
#
_symmetry.space_group_name_H-M   'P 1'
#
loop_
_entity.id
_entity.type
_entity.pdbx_description
1 polymer ?
#
loop_
_entity_poly.entity_id
_entity_poly.type
_entity_poly.pdbx_seq_one_letter_code
_entity_poly.pdbx_strand_id
1 'polypeptide(L)' 'MEIDESGCIPAVDQIVYWSHPRTRQFLQDYPRAKSLPGQLIERNGEPAIAFQILHQESSAQLTIVAHRQTLRVLAISHNG' A
#
# COMPACT_ATOMS: atom_id res chain seq x y z
N MET A 1 9.19 0.37 -23.00
CA MET A 1 8.58 1.00 -21.81
C MET A 1 7.12 1.19 -22.19
N GLU A 2 6.31 0.17 -21.94
CA GLU A 2 4.91 0.15 -22.38
C GLU A 2 4.06 0.71 -21.25
N ILE A 3 3.38 1.81 -21.56
CA ILE A 3 2.40 2.48 -20.70
C ILE A 3 1.07 1.80 -21.01
N ASP A 4 0.47 1.13 -20.05
CA ASP A 4 -0.89 0.58 -20.21
C ASP A 4 -1.88 1.75 -20.31
N GLU A 5 -2.74 1.72 -21.34
CA GLU A 5 -3.72 2.76 -21.71
C GLU A 5 -4.79 3.03 -20.63
N SER A 6 -4.72 2.37 -19.47
CA SER A 6 -5.57 2.63 -18.31
C SER A 6 -5.14 3.85 -17.46
N GLY A 7 -4.02 4.51 -17.79
CA GLY A 7 -3.48 5.61 -16.97
C GLY A 7 -2.99 5.15 -15.59
N CYS A 8 -2.91 3.84 -15.38
CA CYS A 8 -2.38 3.24 -14.17
C CYS A 8 -0.87 3.20 -14.32
N ILE A 9 -0.20 4.29 -13.96
CA ILE A 9 1.26 4.26 -13.78
C ILE A 9 1.51 3.20 -12.71
N PRO A 10 2.27 2.10 -12.97
CA PRO A 10 2.90 1.38 -11.88
C PRO A 10 3.97 2.32 -11.35
N ALA A 11 3.54 3.23 -10.47
CA ALA A 11 4.41 4.27 -9.97
C ALA A 11 5.55 3.59 -9.21
N VAL A 12 6.77 4.08 -9.39
CA VAL A 12 7.97 3.72 -8.60
C VAL A 12 7.69 3.70 -7.08
N ASP A 13 6.64 4.40 -6.67
CA ASP A 13 5.95 4.34 -5.38
C ASP A 13 5.57 2.94 -4.86
N GLN A 14 5.24 2.00 -5.74
CA GLN A 14 4.90 0.62 -5.37
C GLN A 14 6.09 -0.13 -4.74
N ILE A 15 7.31 0.41 -4.83
CA ILE A 15 8.54 -0.27 -4.38
C ILE A 15 8.89 0.09 -2.92
N VAL A 16 8.50 1.27 -2.42
CA VAL A 16 8.97 1.75 -1.10
C VAL A 16 8.26 1.02 0.05
N TYR A 17 6.94 0.85 -0.02
CA TYR A 17 6.21 0.19 1.06
C TYR A 17 6.28 -1.35 1.02
N TRP A 18 6.55 -1.95 -0.14
CA TRP A 18 6.86 -3.39 -0.24
C TRP A 18 8.14 -3.76 0.49
N SER A 19 9.06 -2.80 0.62
CA SER A 19 10.32 -2.99 1.36
C SER A 19 10.12 -2.95 2.89
N HIS A 20 8.96 -2.50 3.38
CA HIS A 20 8.71 -2.44 4.82
C HIS A 20 8.55 -3.86 5.41
N PRO A 21 9.23 -4.20 6.51
CA PRO A 21 9.25 -5.57 7.04
C PRO A 21 7.85 -6.13 7.36
N ARG A 22 6.95 -5.30 7.91
CA ARG A 22 5.55 -5.70 8.14
C ARG A 22 4.77 -6.01 6.86
N THR A 23 5.02 -5.29 5.78
CA THR A 23 4.38 -5.56 4.48
C THR A 23 4.88 -6.89 3.93
N ARG A 24 6.19 -7.15 4.03
CA ARG A 24 6.78 -8.43 3.59
C ARG A 24 6.23 -9.60 4.39
N GLN A 25 6.13 -9.48 5.71
CA GLN A 25 5.56 -10.51 6.56
C GLN A 25 4.11 -10.80 6.16
N PHE A 26 3.28 -9.77 6.00
CA PHE A 26 1.88 -9.95 5.57
C PHE A 26 1.77 -10.66 4.21
N LEU A 27 2.60 -10.30 3.23
CA LEU A 27 2.58 -10.95 1.92
C LEU A 27 3.13 -12.39 1.96
N GLN A 28 3.99 -12.72 2.92
CA GLN A 28 4.41 -14.10 3.17
C GLN A 28 3.31 -14.94 3.80
N ASP A 29 2.57 -14.36 4.76
CA ASP A 29 1.46 -15.01 5.44
C ASP A 29 0.21 -15.14 4.52
N TYR A 30 0.05 -14.19 3.59
CA TYR A 30 -1.08 -14.09 2.68
C TYR A 30 -0.62 -13.93 1.21
N PRO A 31 -0.09 -14.99 0.58
CA PRO A 31 0.52 -14.93 -0.76
C PRO A 31 -0.47 -14.56 -1.89
N ARG A 32 -1.78 -14.63 -1.63
CA ARG A 32 -2.85 -14.23 -2.56
C ARG A 32 -3.43 -12.86 -2.27
N ALA A 33 -2.82 -12.09 -1.36
CA ALA A 33 -3.30 -10.77 -1.03
C ALA A 33 -3.10 -9.79 -2.20
N LYS A 34 -4.07 -8.89 -2.37
CA LYS A 34 -4.07 -7.90 -3.45
C LYS A 34 -3.97 -6.50 -2.88
N SER A 35 -3.10 -5.68 -3.45
CA SER A 35 -3.06 -4.25 -3.16
C SER A 35 -4.17 -3.51 -3.91
N LEU A 36 -4.92 -2.68 -3.20
CA LEU A 36 -5.84 -1.72 -3.78
C LEU A 36 -5.11 -0.44 -4.21
N PRO A 37 -5.68 0.33 -5.16
CA PRO A 37 -5.16 1.65 -5.51
C PRO A 37 -5.02 2.54 -4.28
N GLY A 38 -3.92 3.28 -4.21
CA GLY A 38 -3.68 4.24 -3.14
C GLY A 38 -4.72 5.35 -3.13
N GLN A 39 -5.29 5.63 -1.97
CA GLN A 39 -6.23 6.72 -1.77
C GLN A 39 -5.53 7.91 -1.14
N LEU A 40 -5.72 9.11 -1.70
CA LEU A 40 -5.24 10.33 -1.07
C LEU A 40 -6.09 10.63 0.17
N ILE A 41 -5.44 10.75 1.31
CA ILE A 41 -6.02 11.10 2.60
C ILE A 41 -5.28 12.29 3.20
N GLU A 42 -5.87 12.90 4.22
CA GLU A 42 -5.16 13.87 5.07
C GLU A 42 -4.85 13.19 6.41
N ARG A 43 -3.63 13.39 6.92
CA ARG A 43 -3.24 12.92 8.24
C ARG A 43 -2.41 13.97 8.94
N ASN A 44 -2.84 14.36 10.14
CA ASN A 44 -2.21 15.43 10.93
C ASN A 44 -2.07 16.76 10.14
N GLY A 45 -3.01 17.06 9.25
CA GLY A 45 -2.96 18.26 8.39
C GLY A 45 -2.01 18.16 7.18
N GLU A 46 -1.43 16.98 6.93
CA GLU A 46 -0.53 16.74 5.79
C GLU A 46 -1.13 15.73 4.79
N PRO A 47 -0.89 15.91 3.48
CA PRO A 47 -1.37 14.98 2.46
C PRO A 47 -0.59 13.65 2.53
N ALA A 48 -1.34 12.55 2.65
CA ALA A 48 -0.81 11.20 2.74
C ALA A 48 -1.56 10.26 1.76
N ILE A 49 -0.95 9.13 1.42
CA ILE A 49 -1.55 8.10 0.59
C ILE A 49 -1.78 6.88 1.45
N ALA A 50 -3.02 6.39 1.49
CA ALA A 50 -3.41 5.15 2.14
C ALA A 50 -3.46 4.03 1.10
N PHE A 51 -2.56 3.05 1.25
CA PHE A 51 -2.58 1.80 0.50
C PHE A 51 -3.21 0.72 1.36
N GLN A 52 -4.04 -0.11 0.75
CA GLN A 52 -4.65 -1.26 1.42
C GLN A 52 -4.22 -2.53 0.69
N ILE A 53 -3.86 -3.56 1.45
CA ILE A 53 -3.60 -4.90 0.95
C ILE A 53 -4.61 -5.82 1.62
N LEU A 54 -5.40 -6.54 0.82
CA LEU A 54 -6.50 -7.37 1.29
C LEU A 54 -6.25 -8.80 0.88
N HIS A 55 -6.42 -9.75 1.81
CA HIS A 55 -6.55 -11.14 1.45
C HIS A 55 -8.03 -11.46 1.17
N GLN A 56 -8.31 -12.12 0.05
CA GLN A 56 -9.71 -12.32 -0.37
C GLN A 56 -10.42 -13.43 0.43
N GLU A 57 -9.67 -14.39 0.97
CA GLU A 57 -10.22 -15.60 1.60
C GLU A 57 -10.20 -15.55 3.14
N SER A 58 -9.45 -14.61 3.71
CA SER A 58 -9.32 -14.39 5.15
C SER A 58 -9.44 -12.89 5.30
N SER A 59 -10.32 -12.39 6.16
CA SER A 59 -10.58 -10.94 6.34
C SER A 59 -9.36 -10.12 6.78
N ALA A 60 -8.16 -10.71 6.71
CA ALA A 60 -6.86 -10.10 6.83
C ALA A 60 -6.67 -8.92 5.86
N GLN A 61 -6.32 -7.80 6.45
CA GLN A 61 -6.10 -6.53 5.81
C GLN A 61 -4.85 -5.86 6.38
N LEU A 62 -4.03 -5.32 5.51
CA LEU A 62 -2.93 -4.43 5.86
C LEU A 62 -3.22 -3.04 5.29
N THR A 63 -3.22 -2.03 6.14
CA THR A 63 -3.30 -0.63 5.73
C THR A 63 -1.96 0.05 5.96
N ILE A 64 -1.41 0.65 4.91
CA ILE A 64 -0.16 1.40 4.93
C ILE A 64 -0.49 2.85 4.62
N VAL A 65 -0.09 3.77 5.48
CA VAL A 65 -0.20 5.21 5.24
C VAL A 65 1.20 5.74 4.99
N ALA A 66 1.41 6.38 3.84
CA ALA A 66 2.68 6.98 3.45
C ALA A 66 2.52 8.48 3.20
N HIS A 67 3.56 9.26 3.46
CA HIS A 67 3.56 10.69 3.13
C HIS A 67 3.53 10.89 1.61
N ARG A 68 2.68 11.78 1.08
CA ARG A 68 2.47 11.89 -0.37
C ARG A 68 3.73 12.24 -1.17
N GLN A 69 4.59 13.11 -0.64
CA GLN A 69 5.74 13.60 -1.39
C GLN A 69 6.99 12.73 -1.22
N THR A 70 7.15 12.14 -0.04
CA THR A 70 8.38 11.42 0.33
C THR A 70 8.18 9.91 0.39
N LEU A 71 6.93 9.46 0.35
CA LEU A 71 6.52 8.05 0.40
C LEU A 71 6.99 7.31 1.64
N ARG A 72 7.45 8.07 2.64
CA ARG A 72 7.85 7.55 3.92
C ARG A 72 6.60 7.00 4.60
N VAL A 73 6.68 5.75 5.03
CA VAL A 73 5.61 5.12 5.82
C VAL A 73 5.42 5.91 7.12
N LEU A 74 4.22 6.44 7.29
CA LEU A 74 3.75 7.17 8.47
C LEU A 74 3.04 6.24 9.46
N ALA A 75 2.32 5.22 8.98
CA ALA A 75 1.87 4.11 9.81
C ALA A 75 1.58 2.86 9.01
N ILE A 76 1.59 1.73 9.73
CA ILE A 76 1.11 0.44 9.26
C ILE A 76 0.22 -0.18 10.31
N SER A 77 -0.96 -0.61 9.88
CA SER A 77 -1.94 -1.33 10.70
C SER A 77 -2.29 -2.64 10.01
N HIS A 78 -2.23 -3.74 10.75
CA HIS A 78 -2.71 -5.04 10.32
C HIS A 78 -3.98 -5.36 11.10
N ASN A 79 -5.02 -5.80 10.41
CA ASN A 79 -6.27 -6.26 10.99
C ASN A 79 -6.55 -7.65 10.42
N GLY A 80 -6.63 -8.67 11.28
CA GLY A 80 -6.79 -10.07 10.87
C GLY A 80 -7.30 -10.92 12.02
#